data_AF-A0A7C2W1R9-F1
#
_entry.id   AF-A0A7C2W1R9-F1
#
_cell.length_a   1.000
_cell.length_b   1.000
_cell.length_c   1.000
_cell.angle_alpha   90.00
_cell.angle_beta   90.00
_cell.angle_gamma   90.00
#
_symmetry.space_group_name_H-M   'P 1'
#
loop_
_entity.id
_entity.type
_entity.pdbx_description
1 polymer ?
#
loop_
_entity_poly.entity_id
_entity_poly.type
_entity_poly.pdbx_seq_one_letter_code
_entity_poly.pdbx_strand_id
1 'polypeptide(L)'
;MGRLGGRIAVFLVVMFVTSLASARVIRVARDGSGDYTSIKEALRHAQEGDTIEVGPGFYEEGNLLIKGKGLKLIGKGNPVIQGEKTGTAVTLTGEDILFKGFVVRGGGRDLTKDDSGLMFKHCTRCVVEDCKFFDNLFGCYFYQSDYCVFRNNLIEGRKYEVQEERGNGIHLWDSAYYLIEGNEIRYARDGIYISFSNYGMIRDNWIHHTRYGLHYMYSKKNAFEWNVLTENVAGAAVMYSKYMKWNYNVFAHNRGFRAYGVLWQDVRHSECLENLVIDNSIGLYFDQAGYSVVRGNVVMWNDLAAVLLENSELNTIYENNFIDNISNVQLRGGTQKGRNNRFYKDGRGNYWSDYRGYDLDGDGVGDVPHVLQNIFEFMIAFEPAYQLYLFSPAAQAIALAEKVFPVIEVSHEAIDNYPLMKPVETPALKKLLAKLREVDRLRHMRATGGFGRVILGVVSGVALGISLLGVYICNRRGRD
;
A
#
# COMPACT_ATOMS: atom_id res chain seq x y z
N MET A 1 -86.65 -2.68 -25.06
CA MET A 1 -85.99 -3.62 -24.11
C MET A 1 -85.43 -4.76 -24.95
N GLY A 2 -84.16 -5.13 -25.01
CA GLY A 2 -82.90 -4.67 -24.43
C GLY A 2 -81.80 -5.50 -25.10
N ARG A 3 -80.73 -4.84 -25.56
CA ARG A 3 -79.61 -5.40 -26.35
C ARG A 3 -78.72 -6.32 -25.50
N LEU A 4 -78.26 -7.44 -26.08
CA LEU A 4 -76.98 -8.11 -25.75
C LEU A 4 -76.30 -8.33 -27.12
N GLY A 5 -75.13 -7.81 -27.48
CA GLY A 5 -73.99 -7.39 -26.67
C GLY A 5 -72.82 -8.33 -26.99
N GLY A 6 -72.22 -8.17 -28.17
CA GLY A 6 -71.12 -9.00 -28.66
C GLY A 6 -69.82 -8.80 -27.90
N ARG A 7 -69.00 -9.86 -27.85
CA ARG A 7 -67.58 -9.80 -27.50
C ARG A 7 -66.83 -10.88 -28.29
N ILE A 8 -66.24 -10.48 -29.42
CA ILE A 8 -65.16 -11.23 -30.07
C ILE A 8 -63.87 -10.82 -29.34
N ALA A 9 -63.30 -11.74 -28.58
CA ALA A 9 -62.00 -11.56 -27.96
C ALA A 9 -60.92 -11.87 -29.00
N VAL A 10 -60.29 -10.83 -29.55
CA VAL A 10 -59.09 -10.95 -30.38
C VAL A 10 -57.91 -11.17 -29.43
N PHE A 11 -57.34 -12.38 -29.45
CA PHE A 11 -56.07 -12.68 -28.78
C PHE A 11 -54.93 -12.10 -29.63
N LEU A 12 -54.36 -10.98 -29.17
CA LEU A 12 -53.14 -10.40 -29.72
C LEU A 12 -51.95 -11.20 -29.16
N VAL A 13 -51.41 -12.11 -29.98
CA VAL A 13 -50.13 -12.78 -29.69
C VAL A 13 -49.01 -11.76 -29.95
N VAL A 14 -48.55 -11.10 -28.89
CA VAL A 14 -47.33 -10.31 -28.92
C VAL A 14 -46.16 -11.30 -28.94
N MET A 15 -45.59 -11.55 -30.13
CA MET A 15 -44.30 -12.22 -30.24
C MET A 15 -43.23 -11.33 -29.62
N PHE A 16 -42.81 -11.64 -28.39
CA PHE A 16 -41.55 -11.16 -27.84
C PHE A 16 -40.42 -11.83 -28.64
N VAL A 17 -39.98 -11.18 -29.72
CA VAL A 17 -38.67 -11.48 -30.31
C VAL A 17 -37.64 -10.98 -29.31
N THR A 18 -37.25 -11.85 -28.38
CA THR A 18 -36.02 -11.66 -27.62
C THR A 18 -34.89 -11.80 -28.64
N SER A 19 -34.44 -10.68 -29.18
CA SER A 19 -33.18 -10.64 -29.91
C SER A 19 -32.10 -11.12 -28.95
N LEU A 20 -31.62 -12.34 -29.14
CA LEU A 20 -30.33 -12.75 -28.61
C LEU A 20 -29.31 -11.80 -29.24
N ALA A 21 -28.99 -10.69 -28.56
CA ALA A 21 -27.94 -9.79 -28.96
C ALA A 21 -26.63 -10.58 -28.89
N SER A 22 -26.19 -11.09 -30.04
CA SER A 22 -24.86 -11.70 -30.17
C SER A 22 -23.84 -10.57 -30.05
N ALA A 23 -23.03 -10.60 -28.99
CA ALA A 23 -21.89 -9.70 -28.85
C ALA A 23 -21.03 -9.76 -30.12
N ARG A 24 -20.91 -8.62 -30.81
CA ARG A 24 -20.12 -8.48 -32.03
C ARG A 24 -18.67 -8.15 -31.68
N VAL A 25 -17.73 -8.62 -32.49
CA VAL A 25 -16.35 -8.13 -32.49
C VAL A 25 -16.21 -7.04 -33.56
N ILE A 26 -15.80 -5.84 -33.14
CA ILE A 26 -15.49 -4.69 -33.98
C ILE A 26 -13.97 -4.51 -33.98
N ARG A 27 -13.34 -4.48 -35.15
CA ARG A 27 -11.89 -4.32 -35.29
C ARG A 27 -11.52 -2.90 -35.66
N VAL A 28 -10.57 -2.32 -34.94
CA VAL A 28 -10.01 -1.00 -35.23
C VAL A 28 -8.55 -1.17 -35.64
N ALA A 29 -8.20 -0.73 -36.83
CA ALA A 29 -6.82 -0.73 -37.31
C ALA A 29 -6.52 0.52 -38.15
N ARG A 30 -5.44 1.21 -37.80
CA ARG A 30 -5.05 2.47 -38.43
C ARG A 30 -4.63 2.36 -39.91
N ASP A 31 -4.22 1.17 -40.34
CA ASP A 31 -3.84 0.87 -41.72
C ASP A 31 -5.05 0.58 -42.63
N GLY A 32 -6.27 0.63 -42.08
CA GLY A 32 -7.51 0.35 -42.81
C GLY A 32 -7.87 -1.13 -42.92
N SER A 33 -7.13 -2.04 -42.26
CA SER A 33 -7.43 -3.48 -42.25
C SER A 33 -8.60 -3.88 -41.32
N GLY A 34 -9.06 -2.96 -40.47
CA GLY A 34 -10.18 -3.16 -39.54
C GLY A 34 -11.51 -2.62 -40.05
N ASP A 35 -12.59 -2.85 -39.31
CA ASP A 35 -13.92 -2.26 -39.57
C ASP A 35 -13.89 -0.72 -39.49
N TYR A 36 -13.03 -0.18 -38.63
CA TYR A 36 -12.83 1.25 -38.43
C TYR A 36 -11.34 1.60 -38.31
N THR A 37 -11.00 2.86 -38.59
CA THR A 37 -9.64 3.42 -38.37
C THR A 37 -9.55 4.25 -37.08
N SER A 38 -10.69 4.54 -36.43
CA SER A 38 -10.80 5.32 -35.20
C SER A 38 -11.56 4.53 -34.11
N ILE A 39 -11.06 4.63 -32.89
CA ILE A 39 -11.69 4.07 -31.68
C ILE A 39 -13.01 4.80 -31.40
N LYS A 40 -13.05 6.13 -31.55
CA LYS A 40 -14.25 6.93 -31.31
C LYS A 40 -15.38 6.57 -32.29
N GLU A 41 -15.06 6.26 -33.55
CA GLU A 41 -16.05 5.78 -34.53
C GLU A 41 -16.56 4.38 -34.18
N ALA A 42 -15.67 3.46 -33.80
CA ALA A 42 -16.07 2.12 -33.36
C ALA A 42 -16.98 2.18 -32.12
N LEU A 43 -16.66 3.05 -31.15
CA LEU A 43 -17.49 3.28 -29.97
C LEU A 43 -18.88 3.83 -30.29
N ARG A 44 -19.03 4.65 -31.35
CA ARG A 44 -20.36 5.15 -31.78
C ARG A 44 -21.26 4.04 -32.30
N HIS A 45 -20.67 2.99 -32.87
CA HIS A 45 -21.39 1.89 -33.52
C HIS A 45 -21.48 0.63 -32.66
N ALA A 46 -20.75 0.58 -31.54
CA ALA A 46 -20.78 -0.53 -30.61
C ALA A 46 -22.08 -0.55 -29.81
N GLN A 47 -22.57 -1.77 -29.55
CA GLN A 47 -23.72 -2.05 -28.70
C GLN A 47 -23.28 -2.66 -27.37
N GLU A 48 -24.22 -2.81 -26.44
CA GLU A 48 -23.96 -3.49 -25.17
C GLU A 48 -23.44 -4.91 -25.40
N GLY A 49 -22.42 -5.30 -24.63
CA GLY A 49 -21.77 -6.60 -24.76
C GLY A 49 -20.73 -6.72 -25.87
N ASP A 50 -20.64 -5.75 -26.80
CA ASP A 50 -19.69 -5.82 -27.91
C ASP A 50 -18.23 -5.79 -27.46
N THR A 51 -17.35 -6.31 -28.31
CA THR A 51 -15.90 -6.25 -28.14
C THR A 51 -15.27 -5.40 -29.23
N ILE A 52 -14.55 -4.35 -28.86
CA ILE A 52 -13.73 -3.53 -29.75
C ILE A 52 -12.27 -3.96 -29.59
N GLU A 53 -11.72 -4.61 -30.62
CA GLU A 53 -10.30 -4.96 -30.69
C GLU A 53 -9.52 -3.87 -31.43
N VAL A 54 -8.54 -3.27 -30.78
CA VAL A 54 -7.74 -2.17 -31.32
C VAL A 54 -6.33 -2.67 -31.64
N GLY A 55 -5.95 -2.65 -32.91
CA GLY A 55 -4.60 -3.00 -33.37
C GLY A 55 -3.55 -1.97 -32.97
N PRO A 56 -2.26 -2.30 -33.08
CA PRO A 56 -1.17 -1.41 -32.67
C PRO A 56 -1.21 -0.08 -33.44
N GLY A 57 -0.84 1.01 -32.78
CA GLY A 57 -0.82 2.33 -33.41
C GLY A 57 -0.91 3.48 -32.41
N PHE A 58 -0.79 4.69 -32.95
CA PHE A 58 -0.97 5.94 -32.22
C PHE A 58 -2.32 6.57 -32.60
N TYR A 59 -3.24 6.67 -31.64
CA TYR A 59 -4.63 7.09 -31.83
C TYR A 59 -4.87 8.45 -31.18
N GLU A 60 -4.97 9.49 -32.02
CA GLU A 60 -5.26 10.87 -31.63
C GLU A 60 -6.78 11.09 -31.57
N GLU A 61 -7.44 10.38 -30.66
CA GLU A 61 -8.90 10.42 -30.54
C GLU A 61 -9.40 11.64 -29.75
N GLY A 62 -8.49 12.36 -29.10
CA GLY A 62 -8.81 13.27 -28.01
C GLY A 62 -9.37 12.50 -26.81
N ASN A 63 -10.20 13.16 -26.00
CA ASN A 63 -10.80 12.52 -24.84
C ASN A 63 -11.90 11.52 -25.27
N LEU A 64 -11.87 10.32 -24.69
CA LEU A 64 -12.77 9.21 -24.99
C LEU A 64 -13.76 8.98 -23.85
N LEU A 65 -15.04 8.85 -24.19
CA LEU A 65 -16.09 8.39 -23.29
C LEU A 65 -16.52 6.98 -23.71
N ILE A 66 -16.29 6.02 -22.83
CA ILE A 66 -16.69 4.62 -22.98
C ILE A 66 -17.86 4.41 -22.03
N LYS A 67 -19.06 4.24 -22.58
CA LYS A 67 -20.29 4.15 -21.79
C LYS A 67 -21.13 2.95 -22.20
N GLY A 68 -21.80 2.33 -21.23
CA GLY A 68 -22.75 1.25 -21.47
C GLY A 68 -22.54 0.05 -20.56
N LYS A 69 -23.04 -1.11 -21.00
CA LYS A 69 -22.99 -2.36 -20.25
C LYS A 69 -22.25 -3.45 -21.01
N GLY A 70 -21.34 -4.14 -20.34
CA GLY A 70 -20.67 -5.34 -20.87
C GLY A 70 -19.68 -5.09 -22.02
N LEU A 71 -19.36 -3.84 -22.33
CA LEU A 71 -18.50 -3.47 -23.45
C LEU A 71 -17.04 -3.81 -23.14
N LYS A 72 -16.33 -4.39 -24.11
CA LYS A 72 -14.91 -4.78 -23.96
C LYS A 72 -14.05 -4.02 -24.96
N LEU A 73 -13.10 -3.22 -24.48
CA LEU A 73 -12.07 -2.61 -25.31
C LEU A 73 -10.74 -3.31 -25.05
N ILE A 74 -10.15 -3.88 -26.11
CA ILE A 74 -8.95 -4.70 -26.02
C ILE A 74 -7.90 -4.19 -27.00
N GLY A 75 -6.83 -3.61 -26.47
CA GLY A 75 -5.64 -3.24 -27.22
C GLY A 75 -4.74 -4.43 -27.49
N LYS A 76 -4.37 -4.63 -28.77
CA LYS A 76 -3.41 -5.64 -29.22
C LYS A 76 -2.11 -4.94 -29.59
N GLY A 77 -1.02 -5.30 -28.90
CA GLY A 77 0.29 -4.67 -29.14
C GLY A 77 0.46 -3.28 -28.53
N ASN A 78 -0.26 -2.98 -27.43
CA ASN A 78 -0.17 -1.72 -26.69
C ASN A 78 -0.49 -0.46 -27.53
N PRO A 79 -1.64 -0.38 -28.23
CA PRO A 79 -2.06 0.85 -28.90
C PRO A 79 -2.08 2.04 -27.92
N VAL A 80 -1.67 3.20 -28.42
CA VAL A 80 -1.56 4.42 -27.64
C VAL A 80 -2.80 5.28 -27.87
N ILE A 81 -3.52 5.60 -26.79
CA ILE A 81 -4.57 6.62 -26.77
C ILE A 81 -3.93 7.93 -26.30
N GLN A 82 -4.04 8.95 -27.14
CA GLN A 82 -3.59 10.32 -26.84
C GLN A 82 -4.79 11.21 -26.50
N GLY A 83 -4.92 11.57 -25.23
CA GLY A 83 -5.85 12.59 -24.76
C GLY A 83 -5.43 14.01 -25.14
N GLU A 84 -6.27 14.99 -24.83
CA GLU A 84 -6.14 16.38 -25.30
C GLU A 84 -5.18 17.24 -24.44
N LYS A 85 -4.54 16.65 -23.42
CA LYS A 85 -3.80 17.37 -22.37
C LYS A 85 -4.67 18.36 -21.58
N THR A 86 -5.98 18.19 -21.66
CA THR A 86 -7.00 18.87 -20.86
C THR A 86 -8.08 17.85 -20.54
N GLY A 87 -8.67 17.89 -19.34
CA GLY A 87 -9.67 16.90 -18.97
C GLY A 87 -9.09 15.50 -18.75
N THR A 88 -9.98 14.51 -18.76
CA THR A 88 -9.63 13.09 -18.62
C THR A 88 -9.53 12.41 -19.98
N ALA A 89 -8.42 11.72 -20.25
CA ALA A 89 -8.17 11.09 -21.55
C ALA A 89 -9.15 9.94 -21.85
N VAL A 90 -9.46 9.09 -20.85
CA VAL A 90 -10.43 8.00 -20.98
C VAL A 90 -11.40 8.00 -19.80
N THR A 91 -12.69 8.18 -20.04
CA THR A 91 -13.74 8.08 -19.02
C THR A 91 -14.57 6.82 -19.25
N LEU A 92 -14.67 5.96 -18.23
CA LEU A 92 -15.58 4.83 -18.17
C LEU A 92 -16.85 5.23 -17.41
N THR A 93 -18.02 4.83 -17.89
CA THR A 93 -19.30 5.01 -17.19
C THR A 93 -20.27 3.88 -17.50
N GLY A 94 -20.71 3.14 -16.49
CA GLY A 94 -21.65 2.04 -16.64
C GLY A 94 -21.18 0.76 -15.96
N GLU A 95 -21.55 -0.39 -16.52
CA GLU A 95 -21.43 -1.68 -15.83
C GLU A 95 -20.66 -2.70 -16.66
N ASP A 96 -19.89 -3.56 -15.99
CA ASP A 96 -19.25 -4.72 -16.61
C ASP A 96 -18.35 -4.37 -17.81
N ILE A 97 -17.77 -3.16 -17.83
CA ILE A 97 -16.86 -2.69 -18.89
C ILE A 97 -15.46 -3.26 -18.66
N LEU A 98 -14.85 -3.82 -19.71
CA LEU A 98 -13.43 -4.22 -19.71
C LEU A 98 -12.62 -3.23 -20.55
N PHE A 99 -11.53 -2.71 -20.01
CA PHE A 99 -10.54 -1.92 -20.73
C PHE A 99 -9.15 -2.52 -20.53
N LYS A 100 -8.55 -3.03 -21.60
CA LYS A 100 -7.35 -3.88 -21.52
C LYS A 100 -6.28 -3.53 -22.53
N GLY A 101 -5.01 -3.55 -22.13
CA GLY A 101 -3.88 -3.61 -23.07
C GLY A 101 -3.56 -2.30 -23.80
N PHE A 102 -3.86 -1.14 -23.21
CA PHE A 102 -3.61 0.18 -23.82
C PHE A 102 -2.45 0.92 -23.15
N VAL A 103 -1.83 1.81 -23.92
CA VAL A 103 -1.07 2.93 -23.37
C VAL A 103 -1.97 4.15 -23.36
N VAL A 104 -2.16 4.79 -22.20
CA VAL A 104 -2.99 5.99 -22.05
C VAL A 104 -2.13 7.15 -21.61
N ARG A 105 -2.14 8.24 -22.38
CA ARG A 105 -1.37 9.45 -22.08
C ARG A 105 -2.10 10.73 -22.47
N GLY A 106 -1.65 11.85 -21.93
CA GLY A 106 -2.21 13.16 -22.26
C GLY A 106 -3.52 13.47 -21.53
N GLY A 107 -3.71 12.94 -20.32
CA GLY A 107 -4.62 13.55 -19.35
C GLY A 107 -4.16 14.97 -19.00
N GLY A 108 -5.08 15.82 -18.55
CA GLY A 108 -4.79 17.23 -18.28
C GLY A 108 -3.90 17.50 -17.06
N ARG A 109 -4.00 18.72 -16.52
CA ARG A 109 -3.14 19.25 -15.44
C ARG A 109 -3.92 19.95 -14.33
N ASP A 110 -5.24 20.03 -14.44
CA ASP A 110 -6.07 20.73 -13.49
C ASP A 110 -6.43 19.82 -12.31
N LEU A 111 -5.76 20.02 -11.18
CA LEU A 111 -6.04 19.33 -9.91
C LEU A 111 -7.47 19.56 -9.41
N THR A 112 -8.10 20.68 -9.76
CA THR A 112 -9.45 21.03 -9.30
C THR A 112 -10.56 20.35 -10.10
N LYS A 113 -10.20 19.79 -11.27
CA LYS A 113 -11.11 19.07 -12.16
C LYS A 113 -10.84 17.57 -12.22
N ASP A 114 -9.91 17.10 -11.38
CA ASP A 114 -9.52 15.70 -11.32
C ASP A 114 -9.06 15.14 -12.68
N ASP A 115 -8.31 15.95 -13.44
CA ASP A 115 -7.81 15.57 -14.76
C ASP A 115 -7.00 14.27 -14.69
N SER A 116 -7.40 13.25 -15.46
CA SER A 116 -6.87 11.89 -15.30
C SER A 116 -6.46 11.23 -16.62
N GLY A 117 -5.61 10.21 -16.55
CA GLY A 117 -5.39 9.29 -17.67
C GLY A 117 -6.65 8.47 -17.92
N LEU A 118 -7.14 7.80 -16.89
CA LEU A 118 -8.42 7.09 -16.91
C LEU A 118 -9.27 7.42 -15.69
N MET A 119 -10.58 7.54 -15.86
CA MET A 119 -11.53 7.68 -14.76
C MET A 119 -12.64 6.63 -14.83
N PHE A 120 -12.83 5.89 -13.74
CA PHE A 120 -14.10 5.24 -13.45
C PHE A 120 -15.06 6.28 -12.89
N LYS A 121 -16.14 6.58 -13.62
CA LYS A 121 -17.15 7.54 -13.19
C LYS A 121 -18.49 6.83 -13.09
N HIS A 122 -19.00 6.66 -11.87
CA HIS A 122 -20.23 5.90 -11.60
C HIS A 122 -20.21 4.50 -12.22
N CYS A 123 -19.10 3.79 -12.05
CA CYS A 123 -18.93 2.45 -12.60
C CYS A 123 -19.34 1.36 -11.61
N THR A 124 -19.75 0.21 -12.13
CA THR A 124 -19.95 -1.00 -11.31
C THR A 124 -19.41 -2.23 -12.02
N ARG A 125 -18.57 -3.03 -11.33
CA ARG A 125 -17.95 -4.25 -11.88
C ARG A 125 -17.12 -4.02 -13.16
N CYS A 126 -16.59 -2.81 -13.35
CA CYS A 126 -15.69 -2.50 -14.46
C CYS A 126 -14.26 -2.94 -14.15
N VAL A 127 -13.50 -3.33 -15.17
CA VAL A 127 -12.14 -3.85 -15.04
C VAL A 127 -11.20 -3.09 -15.97
N VAL A 128 -10.10 -2.60 -15.42
CA VAL A 128 -8.97 -2.04 -16.17
C VAL A 128 -7.73 -2.88 -15.90
N GLU A 129 -7.16 -3.46 -16.96
CA GLU A 129 -6.02 -4.37 -16.82
C GLU A 129 -4.96 -4.29 -17.91
N ASP A 130 -3.73 -4.66 -17.56
CA ASP A 130 -2.59 -4.76 -18.47
C ASP A 130 -2.33 -3.46 -19.26
N CYS A 131 -2.62 -2.30 -18.67
CA CYS A 131 -2.46 -0.99 -19.27
C CYS A 131 -1.24 -0.22 -18.73
N LYS A 132 -0.81 0.80 -19.47
CA LYS A 132 0.30 1.68 -19.09
C LYS A 132 -0.15 3.14 -19.14
N PHE A 133 0.02 3.85 -18.02
CA PHE A 133 -0.39 5.23 -17.86
C PHE A 133 0.84 6.13 -17.73
N PHE A 134 1.00 7.03 -18.69
CA PHE A 134 2.14 7.95 -18.77
C PHE A 134 1.68 9.37 -19.00
N ASP A 135 2.39 10.36 -18.46
CA ASP A 135 2.11 11.78 -18.70
C ASP A 135 0.64 12.17 -18.44
N ASN A 136 0.11 11.70 -17.30
CA ASN A 136 -1.21 12.05 -16.80
C ASN A 136 -1.06 12.72 -15.43
N LEU A 137 -1.95 13.65 -15.08
CA LEU A 137 -1.96 14.23 -13.73
C LEU A 137 -2.28 13.15 -12.70
N PHE A 138 -3.49 12.60 -12.72
CA PHE A 138 -3.81 11.34 -12.06
C PHE A 138 -3.65 10.18 -13.04
N GLY A 139 -3.05 9.06 -12.62
CA GLY A 139 -2.97 7.86 -13.47
C GLY A 139 -4.36 7.27 -13.71
N CYS A 140 -5.06 6.95 -12.61
CA CYS A 140 -6.43 6.48 -12.59
C CYS A 140 -7.24 7.17 -11.47
N TYR A 141 -8.49 7.52 -11.73
CA TYR A 141 -9.41 8.09 -10.75
C TYR A 141 -10.68 7.24 -10.63
N PHE A 142 -11.11 6.94 -9.41
CA PHE A 142 -12.39 6.30 -9.11
C PHE A 142 -13.29 7.34 -8.47
N TYR A 143 -14.36 7.70 -9.17
CA TYR A 143 -15.40 8.57 -8.67
C TYR A 143 -16.68 7.76 -8.53
N GLN A 144 -17.07 7.48 -7.28
CA GLN A 144 -18.32 6.80 -6.94
C GLN A 144 -18.50 5.48 -7.71
N SER A 145 -17.49 4.61 -7.66
CA SER A 145 -17.41 3.43 -8.49
C SER A 145 -17.16 2.16 -7.68
N ASP A 146 -18.13 1.25 -7.68
CA ASP A 146 -18.15 0.10 -6.79
C ASP A 146 -17.76 -1.21 -7.52
N TYR A 147 -17.20 -2.17 -6.79
CA TYR A 147 -16.84 -3.49 -7.32
C TYR A 147 -15.89 -3.45 -8.53
N CYS A 148 -15.21 -2.32 -8.73
CA CYS A 148 -14.31 -2.14 -9.87
C CYS A 148 -12.91 -2.69 -9.57
N VAL A 149 -12.25 -3.18 -10.62
CA VAL A 149 -10.92 -3.81 -10.55
C VAL A 149 -9.93 -3.02 -11.37
N PHE A 150 -8.77 -2.71 -10.79
CA PHE A 150 -7.64 -2.12 -11.50
C PHE A 150 -6.40 -2.95 -11.23
N ARG A 151 -5.95 -3.73 -12.23
CA ARG A 151 -4.90 -4.72 -12.02
C ARG A 151 -3.82 -4.82 -13.09
N ASN A 152 -2.62 -5.22 -12.70
CA ASN A 152 -1.48 -5.46 -13.61
C ASN A 152 -1.14 -4.25 -14.49
N ASN A 153 -1.38 -3.03 -13.98
CA ASN A 153 -1.09 -1.81 -14.71
C ASN A 153 0.24 -1.20 -14.26
N LEU A 154 0.84 -0.42 -15.16
CA LEU A 154 1.98 0.44 -14.86
C LEU A 154 1.55 1.90 -14.86
N ILE A 155 1.77 2.62 -13.76
CA ILE A 155 1.57 4.07 -13.68
C ILE A 155 2.92 4.74 -13.42
N GLU A 156 3.31 5.66 -14.30
CA GLU A 156 4.44 6.55 -14.07
C GLU A 156 3.99 8.01 -14.14
N GLY A 157 4.14 8.70 -13.01
CA GLY A 157 3.81 10.12 -12.87
C GLY A 157 4.83 11.06 -13.52
N ARG A 158 4.52 12.36 -13.51
CA ARG A 158 5.29 13.41 -14.17
C ARG A 158 6.50 13.84 -13.36
N LYS A 159 7.63 13.17 -13.59
CA LYS A 159 8.92 13.47 -12.91
C LYS A 159 9.40 14.92 -13.03
N TYR A 160 8.99 15.62 -14.10
CA TYR A 160 9.40 16.99 -14.38
C TYR A 160 8.62 18.05 -13.57
N GLU A 161 7.53 17.66 -12.90
CA GLU A 161 6.79 18.53 -11.97
C GLU A 161 7.34 18.35 -10.54
N VAL A 162 7.22 19.38 -9.71
CA VAL A 162 7.48 19.24 -8.26
C VAL A 162 6.44 18.31 -7.65
N GLN A 163 6.76 17.65 -6.53
CA GLN A 163 5.95 16.56 -6.00
C GLN A 163 4.50 16.97 -5.69
N GLU A 164 4.29 18.21 -5.25
CA GLU A 164 3.00 18.76 -4.81
C GLU A 164 2.04 19.00 -5.97
N GLU A 165 2.58 19.34 -7.16
CA GLU A 165 1.84 19.62 -8.39
C GLU A 165 1.44 18.35 -9.14
N ARG A 166 2.08 17.21 -8.84
CA ARG A 166 1.70 15.92 -9.41
C ARG A 166 0.35 15.46 -8.84
N GLY A 167 -0.41 14.73 -9.66
CA GLY A 167 -1.54 13.95 -9.16
C GLY A 167 -1.07 12.63 -8.55
N ASN A 168 -2.03 11.94 -7.95
CA ASN A 168 -1.81 10.62 -7.36
C ASN A 168 -1.77 9.55 -8.47
N GLY A 169 -1.11 8.42 -8.22
CA GLY A 169 -1.10 7.31 -9.16
C GLY A 169 -2.52 6.79 -9.38
N ILE A 170 -3.14 6.34 -8.29
CA ILE A 170 -4.57 6.00 -8.24
C ILE A 170 -5.25 6.86 -7.18
N HIS A 171 -6.38 7.47 -7.51
CA HIS A 171 -7.20 8.25 -6.57
C HIS A 171 -8.58 7.59 -6.44
N LEU A 172 -9.06 7.37 -5.22
CA LEU A 172 -10.40 6.87 -4.94
C LEU A 172 -11.20 7.85 -4.09
N TRP A 173 -12.40 8.17 -4.57
CA TRP A 173 -13.38 8.98 -3.87
C TRP A 173 -14.73 8.25 -3.82
N ASP A 174 -15.24 8.08 -2.60
CA ASP A 174 -16.59 7.56 -2.31
C ASP A 174 -16.93 6.25 -3.04
N SER A 175 -16.00 5.28 -3.01
CA SER A 175 -16.09 4.02 -3.75
C SER A 175 -16.02 2.81 -2.79
N ALA A 176 -16.64 1.68 -3.16
CA ALA A 176 -16.69 0.50 -2.30
C ALA A 176 -16.36 -0.82 -3.02
N TYR A 177 -15.87 -1.81 -2.25
CA TYR A 177 -15.60 -3.17 -2.72
C TYR A 177 -14.64 -3.26 -3.93
N TYR A 178 -13.72 -2.30 -4.02
CA TYR A 178 -12.73 -2.23 -5.11
C TYR A 178 -11.59 -3.24 -4.90
N LEU A 179 -10.96 -3.66 -6.01
CA LEU A 179 -9.73 -4.46 -6.00
C LEU A 179 -8.65 -3.73 -6.79
N ILE A 180 -7.53 -3.42 -6.13
CA ILE A 180 -6.33 -2.85 -6.77
C ILE A 180 -5.19 -3.85 -6.61
N GLU A 181 -4.79 -4.50 -7.70
CA GLU A 181 -3.92 -5.67 -7.63
C GLU A 181 -2.76 -5.67 -8.63
N GLY A 182 -1.55 -6.04 -8.18
CA GLY A 182 -0.46 -6.34 -9.11
C GLY A 182 0.04 -5.14 -9.92
N ASN A 183 -0.27 -3.91 -9.49
CA ASN A 183 0.14 -2.70 -10.20
C ASN A 183 1.55 -2.26 -9.78
N GLU A 184 2.26 -1.64 -10.71
CA GLU A 184 3.47 -0.87 -10.41
C GLU A 184 3.16 0.63 -10.49
N ILE A 185 3.39 1.37 -9.40
CA ILE A 185 3.09 2.80 -9.33
C ILE A 185 4.33 3.55 -8.89
N ARG A 186 4.73 4.54 -9.69
CA ARG A 186 5.96 5.30 -9.42
C ARG A 186 5.89 6.75 -9.85
N TYR A 187 6.62 7.60 -9.14
CA TYR A 187 6.81 9.02 -9.45
C TYR A 187 5.52 9.85 -9.53
N ALA A 188 4.43 9.37 -8.94
CA ALA A 188 3.25 10.17 -8.63
C ALA A 188 3.47 10.99 -7.36
N ARG A 189 2.50 11.85 -6.98
CA ARG A 189 2.51 12.51 -5.67
C ARG A 189 2.35 11.49 -4.55
N ASP A 190 1.16 10.90 -4.44
CA ASP A 190 0.91 9.70 -3.64
C ASP A 190 0.69 8.51 -4.59
N GLY A 191 1.09 7.31 -4.20
CA GLY A 191 0.91 6.10 -5.00
C GLY A 191 -0.57 5.76 -5.17
N ILE A 192 -1.24 5.41 -4.08
CA ILE A 192 -2.69 5.21 -4.03
C ILE A 192 -3.26 6.08 -2.91
N TYR A 193 -4.15 6.99 -3.28
CA TYR A 193 -4.91 7.83 -2.35
C TYR A 193 -6.36 7.35 -2.28
N ILE A 194 -6.87 7.20 -1.06
CA ILE A 194 -8.20 6.68 -0.79
C ILE A 194 -8.91 7.61 0.19
N SER A 195 -10.07 8.14 -0.19
CA SER A 195 -10.91 8.94 0.69
C SER A 195 -12.36 8.47 0.65
N PHE A 196 -12.98 8.37 1.83
CA PHE A 196 -14.38 7.94 2.00
C PHE A 196 -14.73 6.62 1.31
N SER A 197 -13.74 5.75 1.07
CA SER A 197 -13.89 4.54 0.26
C SER A 197 -13.64 3.29 1.09
N ASN A 198 -14.49 2.28 0.98
CA ASN A 198 -14.66 1.25 2.02
C ASN A 198 -14.71 -0.17 1.46
N TYR A 199 -14.42 -1.16 2.30
CA TYR A 199 -14.52 -2.59 1.96
C TYR A 199 -13.64 -3.04 0.77
N GLY A 200 -12.62 -2.27 0.42
CA GLY A 200 -11.70 -2.55 -0.69
C GLY A 200 -10.49 -3.39 -0.26
N MET A 201 -9.87 -3.98 -1.28
CA MET A 201 -8.64 -4.77 -1.17
C MET A 201 -7.54 -4.17 -2.06
N ILE A 202 -6.38 -3.90 -1.48
CA ILE A 202 -5.18 -3.48 -2.22
C ILE A 202 -4.10 -4.54 -2.00
N ARG A 203 -3.71 -5.28 -3.04
CA ARG A 203 -2.74 -6.37 -2.87
C ARG A 203 -1.72 -6.53 -3.98
N ASP A 204 -0.58 -7.09 -3.63
CA ASP A 204 0.48 -7.43 -4.59
C ASP A 204 0.99 -6.26 -5.45
N ASN A 205 0.80 -5.02 -5.01
CA ASN A 205 1.30 -3.84 -5.74
C ASN A 205 2.74 -3.50 -5.34
N TRP A 206 3.50 -2.94 -6.27
CA TRP A 206 4.80 -2.31 -6.01
C TRP A 206 4.67 -0.80 -6.14
N ILE A 207 4.84 -0.08 -5.04
CA ILE A 207 4.65 1.37 -4.99
C ILE A 207 5.93 2.04 -4.50
N HIS A 208 6.50 2.92 -5.33
CA HIS A 208 7.81 3.48 -5.02
C HIS A 208 8.06 4.89 -5.55
N HIS A 209 8.97 5.63 -4.89
CA HIS A 209 9.34 7.00 -5.27
C HIS A 209 8.14 7.95 -5.28
N THR A 210 7.28 7.82 -4.29
CA THR A 210 6.13 8.70 -4.02
C THR A 210 6.27 9.34 -2.65
N ARG A 211 5.43 10.33 -2.34
CA ARG A 211 5.32 10.86 -0.98
C ARG A 211 4.78 9.77 -0.08
N TYR A 212 3.54 9.35 -0.30
CA TYR A 212 2.93 8.23 0.43
C TYR A 212 2.64 7.10 -0.54
N GLY A 213 3.14 5.89 -0.26
CA GLY A 213 2.83 4.72 -1.07
C GLY A 213 1.33 4.42 -1.03
N LEU A 214 0.79 4.25 0.17
CA LEU A 214 -0.66 4.21 0.42
C LEU A 214 -1.07 5.38 1.32
N HIS A 215 -2.13 6.08 0.96
CA HIS A 215 -2.67 7.21 1.70
C HIS A 215 -4.18 7.01 1.90
N TYR A 216 -4.60 6.67 3.11
CA TYR A 216 -6.01 6.52 3.47
C TYR A 216 -6.52 7.70 4.30
N MET A 217 -7.73 8.16 3.98
CA MET A 217 -8.47 9.21 4.68
C MET A 217 -9.91 8.76 4.89
N TYR A 218 -10.43 8.91 6.11
CA TYR A 218 -11.87 8.75 6.42
C TYR A 218 -12.52 7.45 5.93
N SER A 219 -11.80 6.33 6.04
CA SER A 219 -12.19 5.06 5.42
C SER A 219 -12.31 3.94 6.45
N LYS A 220 -13.08 2.89 6.14
CA LYS A 220 -13.30 1.77 7.07
C LYS A 220 -13.31 0.42 6.38
N LYS A 221 -12.90 -0.61 7.13
CA LYS A 221 -13.00 -2.02 6.72
C LYS A 221 -12.27 -2.33 5.41
N ASN A 222 -11.19 -1.63 5.12
CA ASN A 222 -10.31 -1.96 4.00
C ASN A 222 -9.18 -2.87 4.45
N ALA A 223 -8.63 -3.62 3.51
CA ALA A 223 -7.45 -4.44 3.69
C ALA A 223 -6.39 -4.09 2.65
N PHE A 224 -5.13 -4.14 3.06
CA PHE A 224 -4.01 -4.15 2.12
C PHE A 224 -2.96 -5.18 2.53
N GLU A 225 -2.58 -6.03 1.57
CA GLU A 225 -1.73 -7.19 1.82
C GLU A 225 -0.75 -7.49 0.70
N TRP A 226 0.40 -8.07 1.03
CA TRP A 226 1.42 -8.49 0.04
C TRP A 226 1.96 -7.37 -0.86
N ASN A 227 1.76 -6.11 -0.47
CA ASN A 227 2.29 -4.96 -1.19
C ASN A 227 3.75 -4.73 -0.80
N VAL A 228 4.51 -4.16 -1.73
CA VAL A 228 5.91 -3.77 -1.54
C VAL A 228 6.00 -2.25 -1.70
N LEU A 229 6.26 -1.55 -0.60
CA LEU A 229 6.24 -0.09 -0.52
C LEU A 229 7.64 0.40 -0.16
N THR A 230 8.34 0.91 -1.18
CA THR A 230 9.77 1.17 -1.10
C THR A 230 10.16 2.55 -1.57
N GLU A 231 11.18 3.16 -0.98
CA GLU A 231 11.73 4.44 -1.46
C GLU A 231 10.65 5.53 -1.52
N ASN A 232 9.72 5.54 -0.57
CA ASN A 232 8.73 6.61 -0.42
C ASN A 232 9.11 7.49 0.77
N VAL A 233 8.45 8.63 0.94
CA VAL A 233 8.54 9.37 2.22
C VAL A 233 7.83 8.57 3.30
N ALA A 234 6.60 8.10 3.05
CA ALA A 234 5.97 7.08 3.88
C ALA A 234 5.56 5.86 3.06
N GLY A 235 5.81 4.67 3.58
CA GLY A 235 5.33 3.44 2.97
C GLY A 235 3.80 3.43 2.93
N ALA A 236 3.16 3.50 4.10
CA ALA A 236 1.72 3.77 4.22
C ALA A 236 1.42 4.84 5.28
N ALA A 237 0.48 5.72 4.96
CA ALA A 237 -0.11 6.68 5.87
C ALA A 237 -1.63 6.44 5.93
N VAL A 238 -2.11 5.97 7.08
CA VAL A 238 -3.54 5.70 7.28
C VAL A 238 -4.07 6.67 8.31
N MET A 239 -5.06 7.46 7.89
CA MET A 239 -5.57 8.57 8.67
C MET A 239 -7.09 8.49 8.85
N TYR A 240 -7.58 8.83 10.03
CA TYR A 240 -9.01 8.97 10.36
C TYR A 240 -9.84 7.74 9.97
N SER A 241 -9.29 6.55 10.18
CA SER A 241 -9.79 5.31 9.59
C SER A 241 -9.93 4.20 10.64
N LYS A 242 -10.82 3.22 10.40
CA LYS A 242 -11.11 2.18 11.40
C LYS A 242 -11.37 0.80 10.82
N TYR A 243 -11.11 -0.23 11.62
CA TYR A 243 -11.29 -1.64 11.22
C TYR A 243 -10.44 -2.02 10.01
N MET A 244 -9.21 -1.52 9.96
CA MET A 244 -8.33 -1.72 8.83
C MET A 244 -7.42 -2.93 9.05
N LYS A 245 -7.05 -3.63 7.97
CA LYS A 245 -6.19 -4.83 8.01
C LYS A 245 -4.93 -4.64 7.16
N TRP A 246 -3.77 -4.58 7.80
CA TRP A 246 -2.51 -4.17 7.19
C TRP A 246 -1.52 -5.32 7.31
N ASN A 247 -1.73 -6.38 6.54
CA ASN A 247 -1.10 -7.66 6.83
C ASN A 247 -0.15 -8.09 5.71
N TYR A 248 0.99 -8.71 6.05
CA TYR A 248 1.89 -9.30 5.06
C TYR A 248 2.46 -8.32 4.03
N ASN A 249 2.77 -7.08 4.41
CA ASN A 249 3.37 -6.08 3.53
C ASN A 249 4.88 -5.92 3.79
N VAL A 250 5.57 -5.36 2.80
CA VAL A 250 6.96 -4.91 2.92
C VAL A 250 6.99 -3.39 2.91
N PHE A 251 7.50 -2.79 3.98
CA PHE A 251 7.79 -1.36 4.09
C PHE A 251 9.30 -1.20 4.22
N ALA A 252 9.96 -0.83 3.12
CA ALA A 252 11.42 -0.81 3.08
C ALA A 252 11.99 0.50 2.54
N HIS A 253 13.09 0.98 3.11
CA HIS A 253 13.83 2.12 2.55
C HIS A 253 12.98 3.41 2.44
N ASN A 254 11.97 3.60 3.30
CA ASN A 254 11.18 4.82 3.29
C ASN A 254 11.88 5.88 4.14
N ARG A 255 12.42 6.90 3.46
CA ARG A 255 13.34 7.90 4.02
C ARG A 255 13.01 9.29 3.46
N GLY A 256 13.34 10.33 4.23
CA GLY A 256 13.05 11.72 3.89
C GLY A 256 12.61 12.54 5.10
N PHE A 257 12.15 13.77 4.87
CA PHE A 257 11.60 14.60 5.93
C PHE A 257 10.25 14.05 6.39
N ARG A 258 10.12 13.74 7.69
CA ARG A 258 8.92 13.11 8.27
C ARG A 258 8.58 11.78 7.58
N ALA A 259 9.57 10.90 7.51
CA ALA A 259 9.45 9.62 6.81
C ALA A 259 9.14 8.45 7.75
N TYR A 260 8.29 7.54 7.29
CA TYR A 260 7.76 6.41 8.06
C TYR A 260 7.69 5.14 7.21
N GLY A 261 7.95 3.98 7.79
CA GLY A 261 7.50 2.72 7.20
C GLY A 261 5.97 2.74 7.16
N VAL A 262 5.36 2.97 8.32
CA VAL A 262 3.92 3.03 8.48
C VAL A 262 3.51 4.12 9.49
N LEU A 263 2.50 4.92 9.14
CA LEU A 263 1.89 5.94 9.98
C LEU A 263 0.42 5.59 10.28
N TRP A 264 0.08 5.57 11.57
CA TRP A 264 -1.28 5.55 12.10
C TRP A 264 -1.61 6.95 12.61
N GLN A 265 -2.62 7.60 12.04
CA GLN A 265 -3.11 8.88 12.54
C GLN A 265 -4.62 8.81 12.78
N ASP A 266 -5.06 8.81 14.03
CA ASP A 266 -6.46 8.57 14.40
C ASP A 266 -7.01 7.28 13.75
N VAL A 267 -6.34 6.17 14.06
CA VAL A 267 -6.68 4.84 13.58
C VAL A 267 -7.12 3.95 14.73
N ARG A 268 -8.28 3.32 14.61
CA ARG A 268 -8.83 2.47 15.69
C ARG A 268 -9.28 1.09 15.24
N HIS A 269 -9.28 0.14 16.18
CA HIS A 269 -9.79 -1.22 16.00
C HIS A 269 -9.21 -1.94 14.78
N SER A 270 -7.92 -1.72 14.51
CA SER A 270 -7.25 -2.21 13.31
C SER A 270 -6.19 -3.26 13.66
N GLU A 271 -5.69 -3.95 12.65
CA GLU A 271 -4.64 -4.96 12.82
C GLU A 271 -3.48 -4.71 11.85
N CYS A 272 -2.26 -4.92 12.34
CA CYS A 272 -1.02 -4.85 11.60
C CYS A 272 -0.24 -6.14 11.88
N LEU A 273 -0.37 -7.12 10.99
CA LEU A 273 0.09 -8.48 11.25
C LEU A 273 1.14 -8.94 10.24
N GLU A 274 2.21 -9.56 10.75
CA GLU A 274 3.21 -10.27 9.93
C GLU A 274 3.80 -9.46 8.77
N ASN A 275 4.06 -8.16 8.99
CA ASN A 275 4.73 -7.30 8.03
C ASN A 275 6.25 -7.35 8.21
N LEU A 276 6.96 -6.98 7.14
CA LEU A 276 8.38 -6.69 7.14
C LEU A 276 8.58 -5.17 7.08
N VAL A 277 9.09 -4.58 8.16
CA VAL A 277 9.35 -3.14 8.30
C VAL A 277 10.84 -2.94 8.47
N ILE A 278 11.53 -2.58 7.39
CA ILE A 278 13.00 -2.63 7.31
C ILE A 278 13.59 -1.32 6.81
N ASP A 279 14.66 -0.83 7.47
CA ASP A 279 15.46 0.28 6.96
C ASP A 279 14.67 1.58 6.66
N ASN A 280 13.72 1.92 7.54
CA ASN A 280 12.97 3.18 7.47
C ASN A 280 13.48 4.17 8.52
N SER A 281 13.25 5.47 8.31
CA SER A 281 13.58 6.49 9.33
C SER A 281 12.79 6.29 10.63
N ILE A 282 11.51 5.94 10.53
CA ILE A 282 10.72 5.44 11.65
C ILE A 282 9.95 4.24 11.12
N GLY A 283 10.05 3.08 11.78
CA GLY A 283 9.34 1.87 11.35
C GLY A 283 7.83 2.04 11.52
N LEU A 284 7.38 2.17 12.77
CA LEU A 284 5.97 2.28 13.13
C LEU A 284 5.69 3.61 13.86
N TYR A 285 4.78 4.45 13.36
CA TYR A 285 4.46 5.74 13.99
C TYR A 285 2.99 5.87 14.39
N PHE A 286 2.72 5.91 15.69
CA PHE A 286 1.37 5.96 16.25
C PHE A 286 1.03 7.35 16.77
N ASP A 287 0.06 8.00 16.12
CA ASP A 287 -0.58 9.25 16.53
C ASP A 287 -2.09 9.03 16.66
N GLN A 288 -2.65 9.19 17.85
CA GLN A 288 -4.07 8.93 18.13
C GLN A 288 -4.53 7.51 17.74
N ALA A 289 -3.61 6.55 17.72
CA ALA A 289 -3.92 5.17 17.36
C ALA A 289 -4.41 4.39 18.58
N GLY A 290 -5.48 3.60 18.45
CA GLY A 290 -5.98 2.86 19.60
C GLY A 290 -6.75 1.59 19.33
N TYR A 291 -6.91 0.78 20.38
CA TYR A 291 -7.66 -0.48 20.34
C TYR A 291 -7.21 -1.44 19.22
N SER A 292 -5.96 -1.35 18.79
CA SER A 292 -5.43 -2.06 17.63
C SER A 292 -4.42 -3.14 18.04
N VAL A 293 -4.21 -4.09 17.15
CA VAL A 293 -3.30 -5.23 17.37
C VAL A 293 -2.11 -5.13 16.43
N VAL A 294 -0.90 -5.24 16.98
CA VAL A 294 0.36 -5.29 16.23
C VAL A 294 1.08 -6.58 16.61
N ARG A 295 1.17 -7.55 15.69
CA ARG A 295 1.67 -8.89 16.01
C ARG A 295 2.44 -9.55 14.87
N GLY A 296 3.48 -10.32 15.19
CA GLY A 296 4.19 -11.15 14.22
C GLY A 296 5.04 -10.36 13.23
N ASN A 297 5.16 -9.03 13.40
CA ASN A 297 5.91 -8.18 12.50
C ASN A 297 7.41 -8.33 12.74
N VAL A 298 8.20 -8.20 11.68
CA VAL A 298 9.66 -8.06 11.76
C VAL A 298 10.00 -6.61 11.51
N VAL A 299 10.44 -5.92 12.57
CA VAL A 299 10.81 -4.50 12.56
C VAL A 299 12.31 -4.40 12.78
N MET A 300 13.07 -4.16 11.71
CA MET A 300 14.53 -4.25 11.77
C MET A 300 15.29 -3.16 11.03
N TRP A 301 16.45 -2.78 11.57
CA TRP A 301 17.33 -1.74 11.02
C TRP A 301 16.66 -0.39 10.73
N ASN A 302 15.56 -0.08 11.42
CA ASN A 302 14.99 1.26 11.34
C ASN A 302 15.80 2.20 12.24
N ASP A 303 15.85 3.49 11.89
CA ASP A 303 16.51 4.47 12.76
C ASP A 303 15.75 4.58 14.11
N LEU A 304 14.43 4.44 14.06
CA LEU A 304 13.53 4.21 15.20
C LEU A 304 12.59 3.07 14.87
N ALA A 305 12.49 2.02 15.70
CA ALA A 305 11.60 0.90 15.42
C ALA A 305 10.13 1.32 15.53
N ALA A 306 9.77 2.00 16.62
CA ALA A 306 8.44 2.57 16.81
C ALA A 306 8.45 3.89 17.58
N VAL A 307 7.48 4.75 17.28
CA VAL A 307 7.16 5.96 18.05
C VAL A 307 5.69 5.94 18.40
N LEU A 308 5.36 6.08 19.68
CA LEU A 308 4.00 6.20 20.17
C LEU A 308 3.82 7.57 20.83
N LEU A 309 2.90 8.37 20.30
CA LEU A 309 2.50 9.61 20.93
C LEU A 309 1.55 9.34 22.11
N GLU A 310 1.52 10.24 23.09
CA GLU A 310 0.73 10.11 24.33
C GLU A 310 -0.77 9.90 24.14
N ASN A 311 -1.30 10.27 22.98
CA ASN A 311 -2.70 10.13 22.60
C ASN A 311 -3.01 8.78 21.93
N SER A 312 -2.01 7.90 21.75
CA SER A 312 -2.18 6.54 21.25
C SER A 312 -2.27 5.56 22.42
N GLU A 313 -3.41 4.87 22.55
CA GLU A 313 -3.78 4.13 23.76
C GLU A 313 -4.46 2.79 23.47
N LEU A 314 -4.39 1.86 24.43
CA LEU A 314 -5.12 0.58 24.40
C LEU A 314 -4.77 -0.32 23.20
N ASN A 315 -3.58 -0.17 22.63
CA ASN A 315 -3.05 -1.08 21.63
C ASN A 315 -2.44 -2.32 22.30
N THR A 316 -2.45 -3.46 21.61
CA THR A 316 -1.77 -4.68 22.07
C THR A 316 -0.70 -5.07 21.06
N ILE A 317 0.57 -4.94 21.48
CA ILE A 317 1.78 -5.08 20.66
C ILE A 317 2.56 -6.27 21.20
N TYR A 318 2.48 -7.43 20.56
CA TYR A 318 3.05 -8.66 21.11
C TYR A 318 3.54 -9.58 20.00
N GLU A 319 4.47 -10.48 20.31
CA GLU A 319 5.07 -11.43 19.39
C GLU A 319 5.63 -10.79 18.11
N ASN A 320 6.18 -9.57 18.23
CA ASN A 320 6.94 -8.94 17.16
C ASN A 320 8.44 -9.17 17.38
N ASN A 321 9.20 -9.09 16.29
CA ASN A 321 10.65 -9.16 16.28
C ASN A 321 11.24 -7.77 16.06
N PHE A 322 11.76 -7.13 17.11
CA PHE A 322 12.51 -5.89 17.03
C PHE A 322 14.00 -6.21 16.96
N ILE A 323 14.62 -6.01 15.79
CA ILE A 323 15.97 -6.51 15.51
C ILE A 323 16.87 -5.37 15.02
N ASP A 324 17.96 -5.11 15.73
CA ASP A 324 19.04 -4.21 15.31
C ASP A 324 18.55 -2.82 14.87
N ASN A 325 17.47 -2.31 15.46
CA ASN A 325 17.06 -0.91 15.26
C ASN A 325 18.03 0.00 16.03
N ILE A 326 18.26 1.21 15.54
CA ILE A 326 19.14 2.16 16.23
C ILE A 326 18.57 2.54 17.61
N SER A 327 17.24 2.71 17.68
CA SER A 327 16.48 2.82 18.92
C SER A 327 15.16 2.06 18.77
N ASN A 328 14.72 1.38 19.84
CA ASN A 328 13.58 0.47 19.81
C ASN A 328 12.25 1.23 19.80
N VAL A 329 11.74 1.63 20.96
CA VAL A 329 10.41 2.26 21.08
C VAL A 329 10.55 3.61 21.75
N GLN A 330 10.02 4.67 21.15
CA GLN A 330 9.91 5.97 21.80
C GLN A 330 8.48 6.30 22.22
N LEU A 331 8.29 6.62 23.49
CA LEU A 331 7.05 7.18 24.02
C LEU A 331 7.20 8.71 24.13
N ARG A 332 6.36 9.47 23.42
CA ARG A 332 6.45 10.94 23.38
C ARG A 332 5.20 11.60 23.96
N GLY A 333 5.40 12.53 24.90
CA GLY A 333 4.33 13.32 25.53
C GLY A 333 4.46 13.40 27.06
N GLY A 334 3.96 14.49 27.64
CA GLY A 334 4.44 15.09 28.90
C GLY A 334 4.11 14.37 30.21
N THR A 335 3.45 13.21 30.17
CA THR A 335 3.17 12.41 31.37
C THR A 335 3.73 10.99 31.33
N GLN A 336 4.37 10.56 30.24
CA GLN A 336 5.03 9.25 30.06
C GLN A 336 4.28 7.99 30.52
N LYS A 337 3.00 8.08 30.84
CA LYS A 337 2.14 6.92 31.05
C LYS A 337 1.86 6.36 29.67
N GLY A 338 2.36 5.16 29.37
CA GLY A 338 2.08 4.42 28.13
C GLY A 338 0.62 3.98 28.03
N ARG A 339 -0.32 4.94 28.14
CA ARG A 339 -1.77 4.86 28.35
C ARG A 339 -2.38 3.53 27.89
N ASN A 340 -2.29 2.55 28.79
CA ASN A 340 -2.83 1.19 28.63
C ASN A 340 -2.43 0.46 27.35
N ASN A 341 -1.34 0.85 26.67
CA ASN A 341 -0.75 0.01 25.63
C ASN A 341 -0.09 -1.19 26.30
N ARG A 342 -0.37 -2.39 25.81
CA ARG A 342 0.19 -3.64 26.32
C ARG A 342 1.22 -4.17 25.35
N PHE A 343 2.44 -4.37 25.83
CA PHE A 343 3.52 -4.97 25.06
C PHE A 343 3.55 -6.51 25.17
N TYR A 344 2.45 -7.10 25.64
CA TYR A 344 2.31 -8.53 25.82
C TYR A 344 0.83 -8.93 25.72
N LYS A 345 0.61 -10.22 25.50
CA LYS A 345 -0.71 -10.85 25.60
C LYS A 345 -0.54 -12.29 26.08
N ASP A 346 -1.39 -12.72 27.01
CA ASP A 346 -1.44 -14.11 27.50
C ASP A 346 -0.05 -14.65 27.94
N GLY A 347 0.71 -13.82 28.68
CA GLY A 347 2.04 -14.17 29.19
C GLY A 347 3.17 -14.18 28.15
N ARG A 348 2.94 -13.63 26.94
CA ARG A 348 3.94 -13.57 25.87
C ARG A 348 4.08 -12.14 25.33
N GLY A 349 5.31 -11.63 25.34
CA GLY A 349 5.68 -10.30 24.89
C GLY A 349 6.30 -10.30 23.50
N ASN A 350 7.29 -9.44 23.27
CA ASN A 350 8.01 -9.30 22.02
C ASN A 350 9.45 -9.82 22.14
N TYR A 351 10.07 -10.10 21.00
CA TYR A 351 11.51 -10.36 20.94
C TYR A 351 12.25 -9.05 20.68
N TRP A 352 13.28 -8.80 21.48
CA TRP A 352 14.14 -7.61 21.41
C TRP A 352 15.60 -8.06 21.26
N SER A 353 16.27 -7.69 20.17
CA SER A 353 17.66 -8.14 19.91
C SER A 353 18.68 -7.63 20.94
N ASP A 354 18.35 -6.58 21.68
CA ASP A 354 19.14 -5.98 22.75
C ASP A 354 18.73 -6.48 24.15
N TYR A 355 17.74 -7.38 24.27
CA TYR A 355 17.41 -7.99 25.56
C TYR A 355 18.60 -8.82 26.08
N ARG A 356 18.93 -8.63 27.35
CA ARG A 356 20.05 -9.28 28.06
C ARG A 356 19.64 -9.90 29.38
N GLY A 357 18.35 -10.17 29.56
CA GLY A 357 17.85 -10.89 30.73
C GLY A 357 18.15 -12.38 30.66
N TYR A 358 17.60 -13.11 31.62
CA TYR A 358 17.76 -14.55 31.77
C TYR A 358 16.39 -15.22 31.88
N ASP A 359 16.38 -16.53 31.65
CA ASP A 359 15.21 -17.42 31.67
C ASP A 359 15.64 -18.66 32.46
N LEU A 360 15.34 -18.68 33.75
CA LEU A 360 15.77 -19.71 34.70
C LEU A 360 14.85 -20.94 34.68
N ASP A 361 13.58 -20.76 34.35
CA ASP A 361 12.60 -21.85 34.30
C ASP A 361 12.52 -22.54 32.91
N GLY A 362 13.10 -21.92 31.89
CA GLY A 362 13.27 -22.47 30.54
C GLY A 362 12.01 -22.41 29.69
N ASP A 363 11.05 -21.55 30.01
CA ASP A 363 9.78 -21.45 29.29
C ASP A 363 9.87 -20.62 27.98
N GLY A 364 11.03 -19.98 27.74
CA GLY A 364 11.31 -19.16 26.58
C GLY A 364 10.92 -17.69 26.72
N VAL A 365 10.45 -17.28 27.90
CA VAL A 365 10.18 -15.91 28.32
C VAL A 365 11.24 -15.49 29.33
N GLY A 366 11.70 -14.24 29.26
CA GLY A 366 12.69 -13.73 30.20
C GLY A 366 12.06 -13.39 31.56
N ASP A 367 12.72 -13.79 32.65
CA ASP A 367 12.31 -13.55 34.05
C ASP A 367 12.40 -12.07 34.47
N VAL A 368 13.12 -11.26 33.70
CA VAL A 368 13.33 -9.84 33.96
C VAL A 368 12.61 -9.02 32.90
N PRO A 369 11.73 -8.07 33.27
CA PRO A 369 11.09 -7.19 32.30
C PRO A 369 12.08 -6.44 31.40
N HIS A 370 11.72 -6.24 30.15
CA HIS A 370 12.48 -5.39 29.22
C HIS A 370 11.97 -3.95 29.30
N VAL A 371 12.88 -3.01 29.55
CA VAL A 371 12.58 -1.58 29.57
C VAL A 371 12.60 -1.04 28.14
N LEU A 372 11.51 -0.40 27.71
CA LEU A 372 11.32 0.01 26.31
C LEU A 372 12.11 1.26 25.92
N GLN A 373 12.43 2.12 26.90
CA GLN A 373 13.22 3.34 26.72
C GLN A 373 14.30 3.45 27.79
N ASN A 374 15.54 3.65 27.37
CA ASN A 374 16.60 4.05 28.30
C ASN A 374 16.66 5.58 28.47
N ILE A 375 17.41 6.02 29.49
CA ILE A 375 17.65 7.44 29.79
C ILE A 375 18.16 8.25 28.61
N PHE A 376 18.99 7.65 27.74
CA PHE A 376 19.60 8.34 26.62
C PHE A 376 18.60 8.53 25.47
N GLU A 377 17.75 7.54 25.22
CA GLU A 377 16.63 7.64 24.29
C GLU A 377 15.59 8.65 24.77
N PHE A 378 15.36 8.73 26.08
CA PHE A 378 14.56 9.79 26.69
C PHE A 378 15.15 11.18 26.38
N MET A 379 16.45 11.38 26.60
CA MET A 379 17.10 12.67 26.32
C MET A 379 17.06 13.04 24.83
N ILE A 380 17.25 12.08 23.92
CA ILE A 380 17.16 12.29 22.46
C ILE A 380 15.77 12.80 22.05
N ALA A 381 14.72 12.42 22.77
CA ALA A 381 13.37 12.92 22.49
C ALA A 381 13.22 14.43 22.75
N PHE A 382 14.02 15.01 23.66
CA PHE A 382 14.01 16.45 23.95
C PHE A 382 15.01 17.23 23.10
N GLU A 383 16.22 16.69 22.91
CA GLU A 383 17.28 17.32 22.13
C GLU A 383 17.84 16.34 21.09
N PRO A 384 17.36 16.41 19.82
CA PRO A 384 17.79 15.51 18.76
C PRO A 384 19.30 15.52 18.49
N ALA A 385 20.01 16.63 18.81
CA ALA A 385 21.45 16.71 18.64
C ALA A 385 22.21 15.64 19.47
N TYR A 386 21.60 15.08 20.52
CA TYR A 386 22.20 14.00 21.30
C TYR A 386 22.35 12.68 20.54
N GLN A 387 21.68 12.51 19.40
CA GLN A 387 21.87 11.33 18.53
C GLN A 387 23.33 11.12 18.11
N LEU A 388 24.13 12.19 17.98
CA LEU A 388 25.55 12.11 17.63
C LEU A 388 26.36 11.28 18.64
N TYR A 389 25.88 11.16 19.88
CA TYR A 389 26.58 10.49 20.98
C TYR A 389 26.05 9.10 21.26
N LEU A 390 25.06 8.60 20.52
CA LEU A 390 24.32 7.36 20.83
C LEU A 390 25.23 6.14 21.02
N PHE A 391 26.31 6.05 20.23
CA PHE A 391 27.28 4.96 20.30
C PHE A 391 28.58 5.34 21.01
N SER A 392 28.61 6.49 21.71
CA SER A 392 29.79 6.91 22.46
C SER A 392 29.96 6.09 23.74
N PRO A 393 31.21 5.90 24.21
CA PRO A 393 31.46 5.25 25.50
C PRO A 393 30.75 5.94 26.68
N ALA A 394 30.58 7.26 26.61
CA ALA A 394 29.89 8.04 27.64
C ALA A 394 28.39 7.70 27.71
N ALA A 395 27.72 7.59 26.55
CA ALA A 395 26.30 7.21 26.50
C ALA A 395 26.08 5.80 27.08
N GLN A 396 26.97 4.86 26.74
CA GLN A 396 26.92 3.49 27.29
C GLN A 396 27.16 3.47 28.81
N ALA A 397 28.10 4.26 29.31
CA ALA A 397 28.38 4.37 30.74
C ALA A 397 27.20 4.97 31.52
N ILE A 398 26.54 5.99 30.98
CA ILE A 398 25.35 6.60 31.59
C ILE A 398 24.19 5.60 31.62
N ALA A 399 23.93 4.90 30.51
CA ALA A 399 22.87 3.89 30.46
C ALA A 399 23.12 2.73 31.44
N LEU A 400 24.38 2.30 31.60
CA LEU A 400 24.73 1.28 32.59
C LEU A 400 24.58 1.80 34.03
N ALA A 401 25.03 3.03 34.30
CA ALA A 401 24.92 3.65 35.61
C ALA A 401 23.46 3.82 36.04
N GLU A 402 22.59 4.26 35.14
CA GLU A 402 21.15 4.38 35.40
C GLU A 402 20.48 3.03 35.68
N LYS A 403 20.88 1.97 34.96
CA LYS A 403 20.40 0.60 35.23
C LYS A 403 20.76 0.10 36.64
N VAL A 404 21.91 0.50 37.17
CA VAL A 404 22.38 0.08 38.51
C VAL A 404 21.85 1.01 39.61
N PHE A 405 21.75 2.31 39.31
CA PHE A 405 21.28 3.35 40.22
C PHE A 405 20.23 4.21 39.49
N PRO A 406 18.95 3.79 39.47
CA PRO A 406 17.90 4.53 38.80
C PRO A 406 17.57 5.81 39.59
N VAL A 407 18.25 6.91 39.25
CA VAL A 407 18.06 8.24 39.87
C VAL A 407 17.00 9.06 39.14
N ILE A 408 16.78 8.77 37.85
CA ILE A 408 15.79 9.45 37.01
C ILE A 408 14.63 8.48 36.84
N GLU A 409 13.42 8.89 37.24
CA GLU A 409 12.19 8.14 36.99
C GLU A 409 11.87 8.14 35.49
N VAL A 410 12.66 7.42 34.69
CA VAL A 410 12.33 7.13 33.29
C VAL A 410 11.27 6.05 33.30
N SER A 411 10.01 6.48 33.38
CA SER A 411 8.77 5.69 33.32
C SER A 411 8.93 4.18 33.57
N HIS A 412 8.94 3.77 34.84
CA HIS A 412 8.88 2.35 35.24
C HIS A 412 7.65 1.58 34.69
N GLU A 413 6.71 2.27 34.04
CA GLU A 413 5.50 1.71 33.44
C GLU A 413 5.68 1.34 31.94
N ALA A 414 6.76 1.78 31.28
CA ALA A 414 7.03 1.51 29.87
C ALA A 414 7.89 0.25 29.70
N ILE A 415 7.31 -0.90 30.02
CA ILE A 415 8.01 -2.19 30.02
C ILE A 415 7.25 -3.26 29.24
N ASP A 416 8.00 -4.18 28.66
CA ASP A 416 7.51 -5.49 28.26
C ASP A 416 7.79 -6.47 29.41
N ASN A 417 6.74 -6.95 30.07
CA ASN A 417 6.85 -7.87 31.21
C ASN A 417 7.19 -9.31 30.80
N TYR A 418 7.04 -9.66 29.52
CA TYR A 418 7.20 -11.03 29.05
C TYR A 418 8.11 -11.08 27.81
N PRO A 419 9.32 -10.49 27.85
CA PRO A 419 10.20 -10.44 26.70
C PRO A 419 10.58 -11.86 26.27
N LEU A 420 10.57 -12.11 24.97
CA LEU A 420 10.86 -13.45 24.44
C LEU A 420 12.36 -13.67 24.31
N MET A 421 12.84 -14.86 24.70
CA MET A 421 14.26 -15.22 24.63
C MET A 421 14.74 -15.52 23.20
N LYS A 422 13.83 -15.81 22.29
CA LYS A 422 14.12 -16.16 20.90
C LYS A 422 13.21 -15.40 19.94
N PRO A 423 13.68 -15.12 18.72
CA PRO A 423 12.82 -14.55 17.68
C PRO A 423 11.56 -15.39 17.47
N VAL A 424 10.44 -14.70 17.28
CA VAL A 424 9.16 -15.29 16.92
C VAL A 424 9.23 -15.78 15.48
N GLU A 425 8.71 -16.97 15.21
CA GLU A 425 8.53 -17.43 13.84
C GLU A 425 7.46 -16.57 13.14
N THR A 426 7.85 -15.92 12.04
CA THR A 426 6.93 -15.19 11.16
C THR A 426 6.75 -15.99 9.86
N PRO A 427 5.67 -16.79 9.72
CA PRO A 427 5.46 -17.66 8.55
C PRO A 427 5.57 -16.93 7.20
N ALA A 428 5.08 -15.69 7.12
CA ALA A 428 5.14 -14.89 5.90
C ALA A 428 6.55 -14.40 5.51
N LEU A 429 7.51 -14.34 6.45
CA LEU A 429 8.79 -13.64 6.28
C LEU A 429 9.59 -14.09 5.06
N LYS A 430 9.66 -15.39 4.80
CA LYS A 430 10.39 -15.94 3.65
C LYS A 430 9.82 -15.41 2.33
N LYS A 431 8.49 -15.31 2.22
CA LYS A 431 7.80 -14.79 1.04
C LYS A 431 7.98 -13.28 0.90
N LEU A 432 7.92 -12.54 2.01
CA LEU A 432 8.15 -11.09 2.04
C LEU A 432 9.56 -10.72 1.58
N LEU A 433 10.58 -11.42 2.07
CA LEU A 433 11.96 -11.23 1.64
C LEU A 433 12.17 -11.58 0.16
N ALA A 434 11.48 -12.59 -0.35
CA ALA A 434 11.54 -12.92 -1.77
C ALA A 434 10.95 -11.79 -2.64
N LYS A 435 9.81 -11.23 -2.24
CA LYS A 435 9.20 -10.06 -2.89
C LYS A 435 10.12 -8.84 -2.89
N LEU A 436 10.75 -8.53 -1.75
CA LEU A 436 11.70 -7.42 -1.68
C LEU A 436 12.90 -7.61 -2.63
N ARG A 437 13.49 -8.82 -2.64
CA ARG A 437 14.60 -9.15 -3.54
C ARG A 437 14.22 -9.08 -5.03
N GLU A 438 12.97 -9.43 -5.36
CA GLU A 438 12.46 -9.34 -6.72
C GLU A 438 12.41 -7.88 -7.20
N VAL A 439 11.82 -6.98 -6.40
CA VAL A 439 11.77 -5.55 -6.77
C VAL A 439 13.15 -4.91 -6.81
N ASP A 440 14.08 -5.31 -5.93
CA ASP A 440 15.47 -4.86 -5.98
C ASP A 440 16.17 -5.30 -7.27
N ARG A 441 15.96 -6.54 -7.72
CA ARG A 441 16.48 -7.02 -9.00
C ARG A 441 15.92 -6.23 -10.17
N LEU A 442 14.61 -5.99 -10.19
CA LEU A 442 13.95 -5.18 -11.24
C LEU A 442 14.53 -3.76 -11.28
N ARG A 443 14.77 -3.16 -10.11
CA ARG A 443 15.42 -1.85 -9.99
C ARG A 443 16.83 -1.86 -10.58
N HIS A 444 17.68 -2.82 -10.20
CA HIS A 444 19.05 -2.90 -10.70
C HIS A 444 19.11 -3.10 -12.21
N MET A 445 18.30 -3.99 -12.77
CA MET A 445 18.24 -4.20 -14.23
C MET A 445 17.90 -2.91 -14.98
N ARG A 446 16.99 -2.09 -14.44
CA ARG A 446 16.59 -0.81 -15.03
C ARG A 446 17.66 0.28 -14.87
N ALA A 447 18.38 0.30 -13.75
CA ALA A 447 19.48 1.24 -13.52
C ALA A 447 20.71 0.94 -14.40
N THR A 448 21.01 -0.33 -14.66
CA THR A 448 22.16 -0.74 -15.50
C THR A 448 21.86 -0.73 -17.00
N GLY A 449 20.64 -0.35 -17.41
CA GLY A 449 20.18 -0.25 -18.79
C GLY A 449 20.82 0.87 -19.63
N GLY A 450 21.81 1.58 -19.08
CA GLY A 450 22.74 2.43 -19.80
C GLY A 450 24.10 2.37 -19.12
N PHE A 451 25.04 1.61 -19.70
CA PHE A 451 26.46 1.54 -19.34
C PHE A 451 26.82 1.69 -17.86
N GLY A 452 27.11 0.59 -17.15
CA GLY A 452 27.85 0.72 -15.90
C GLY A 452 27.84 -0.50 -14.99
N ARG A 453 28.98 -1.19 -14.98
CA ARG A 453 29.45 -2.23 -14.05
C ARG A 453 28.77 -2.28 -12.67
N VAL A 454 28.40 -3.52 -12.32
CA VAL A 454 28.17 -4.04 -10.97
C VAL A 454 29.27 -3.56 -10.02
N ILE A 455 28.96 -2.63 -9.13
CA ILE A 455 29.76 -2.31 -7.95
C ILE A 455 28.83 -2.20 -6.74
N LEU A 456 29.03 -3.18 -5.84
CA LEU A 456 28.60 -3.34 -4.44
C LEU A 456 27.09 -3.48 -4.10
N GLY A 457 26.64 -4.73 -4.18
CA GLY A 457 25.56 -5.28 -3.32
C GLY A 457 26.09 -5.98 -2.06
N VAL A 458 27.25 -5.54 -1.53
CA VAL A 458 27.96 -6.26 -0.46
C VAL A 458 27.56 -5.78 0.95
N VAL A 459 27.05 -4.56 1.13
CA VAL A 459 26.70 -4.06 2.47
C VAL A 459 25.31 -4.54 2.91
N SER A 460 24.32 -4.58 2.02
CA SER A 460 22.97 -5.07 2.32
C SER A 460 22.84 -6.59 2.32
N GLY A 461 23.60 -7.30 1.47
CA GLY A 461 23.60 -8.76 1.43
C GLY A 461 24.27 -9.44 2.63
N VAL A 462 25.33 -8.82 3.17
CA VAL A 462 26.07 -9.35 4.34
C VAL A 462 25.32 -9.06 5.65
N ALA A 463 24.64 -7.91 5.78
CA ALA A 463 23.76 -7.64 6.90
C ALA A 463 22.53 -8.57 6.90
N LEU A 464 21.87 -8.78 5.74
CA LEU A 464 20.77 -9.75 5.63
C LEU A 464 21.25 -11.18 5.91
N GLY A 465 22.45 -11.53 5.44
CA GLY A 465 23.03 -12.86 5.65
C GLY A 465 23.37 -13.14 7.11
N ILE A 466 24.00 -12.20 7.82
CA ILE A 466 24.54 -12.44 9.17
C ILE A 466 23.43 -12.41 10.24
N SER A 467 22.47 -11.50 10.16
CA SER A 467 21.33 -11.48 11.11
C SER A 467 20.35 -12.64 10.85
N LEU A 468 20.11 -13.02 9.58
CA LEU A 468 19.30 -14.20 9.26
C LEU A 468 20.03 -15.52 9.54
N LEU A 469 21.37 -15.58 9.48
CA LEU A 469 22.12 -16.75 9.95
C LEU A 469 21.90 -16.95 11.46
N GLY A 470 21.80 -15.89 12.26
CA GLY A 470 21.43 -15.99 13.68
C GLY A 470 20.06 -16.64 13.88
N VAL A 471 19.06 -16.21 13.10
CA VAL A 471 17.70 -16.79 13.11
C VAL A 471 17.68 -18.24 12.58
N TYR A 472 18.47 -18.56 11.55
CA TYR A 472 18.49 -19.89 10.92
C TYR A 472 19.34 -20.93 11.67
N ILE A 473 20.45 -20.50 12.29
CA ILE A 473 21.36 -21.40 13.05
C ILE A 473 20.78 -21.76 14.42
N CYS A 474 20.06 -20.85 15.09
CA CYS A 474 19.35 -21.19 16.34
C CYS A 474 18.30 -22.29 16.14
N ASN A 475 17.70 -22.41 14.95
CA ASN A 475 16.70 -23.42 14.63
C ASN A 475 17.26 -24.83 14.38
N ARG A 476 18.57 -25.00 14.16
CA ARG A 476 19.19 -26.33 13.97
C ARG A 476 19.76 -26.94 15.24
N ARG A 477 20.09 -26.15 16.27
CA ARG A 477 20.67 -26.67 17.53
C ARG A 477 19.63 -27.17 18.54
N GLY A 478 18.36 -27.29 18.16
CA GLY A 478 17.28 -27.84 19.00
C GLY A 478 16.70 -29.17 18.51
N ARG A 479 17.38 -29.86 17.59
CA ARG A 479 17.00 -31.20 17.08
C ARG A 479 18.16 -32.18 17.03
N ASP A 480 19.10 -32.07 17.98
CA ASP A 480 20.08 -33.12 18.27
C ASP A 480 20.15 -33.31 19.80
#